data_AF-T0QBJ1-F1
#
_entry.id   AF-T0QBJ1-F1
#
_cell.length_a   1.000
_cell.length_b   1.000
_cell.length_c   1.000
_cell.angle_alpha   90.00
_cell.angle_beta   90.00
_cell.angle_gamma   90.00
#
_symmetry.space_group_name_H-M   'P 1'
#
loop_
_entity.id
_entity.type
_entity.pdbx_description
1 polymer ?
#
loop_
_entity_poly.entity_id
_entity_poly.type
_entity_poly.pdbx_seq_one_letter_code
_entity_poly.pdbx_strand_id
1 'polypeptide(L)'
;MVQPKDGLPLGERLSYARASIEPVSGDDYTPVKTPGDLEADTAPDGGALREGGALVYTSPEILAFLFQYAVVGVVLGGTNAIGYPFLTAYYQLPPNILNSAGTLMTLGWSFKVFFGMLTDC
;
A
#
# COMPACT_ATOMS: atom_id res chain seq x y z
N MET A 1 6.53 31.53 32.09
CA MET A 1 7.47 30.54 32.68
C MET A 1 7.95 29.64 31.55
N VAL A 2 9.20 29.84 31.14
CA VAL A 2 9.86 29.13 30.02
C VAL A 2 10.45 27.83 30.57
N GLN A 3 10.11 26.70 29.96
CA GLN A 3 10.72 25.40 30.27
C GLN A 3 11.73 25.05 29.17
N PRO A 4 13.02 24.83 29.49
CA PRO A 4 14.01 24.36 28.53
C PRO A 4 13.86 22.84 28.35
N LYS A 5 13.69 22.36 27.11
CA LYS A 5 13.55 20.92 26.81
C LYS A 5 14.42 20.53 25.62
N ASP A 6 15.72 20.45 25.88
CA ASP A 6 16.76 19.97 24.96
C ASP A 6 16.79 18.42 24.81
N GLY A 7 15.62 17.78 24.69
CA GLY A 7 15.50 16.32 24.69
C GLY A 7 14.68 15.69 23.56
N LEU A 8 14.16 16.48 22.62
CA LEU A 8 13.27 15.98 21.56
C LEU A 8 14.03 15.69 20.26
N PRO A 9 13.68 14.61 19.54
CA PRO A 9 14.29 14.27 18.26
C PRO A 9 14.16 15.43 17.26
N LEU A 10 15.19 15.65 16.43
CA LEU A 10 15.33 16.85 15.60
C LEU A 10 14.11 17.13 14.69
N GLY A 11 13.42 16.08 14.24
CA GLY A 11 12.20 16.19 13.44
C GLY A 11 11.05 16.88 14.16
N GLU A 12 10.92 16.67 15.47
CA GLU A 12 9.87 17.26 16.31
C GLU A 12 10.18 18.72 16.69
N ARG A 13 11.46 19.13 16.56
CA ARG A 13 11.86 20.54 16.72
C ARG A 13 11.60 21.37 15.47
N LEU A 14 11.69 20.76 14.30
CA LEU A 14 11.44 21.40 13.00
C LEU A 14 9.96 21.65 12.75
N SER A 15 9.07 20.77 13.22
CA SER A 15 7.62 20.99 13.17
C SER A 15 7.19 22.22 13.97
N TYR A 16 7.83 22.47 15.12
CA TYR A 16 7.55 23.65 15.96
C TYR A 16 8.10 24.96 15.37
N ALA A 17 9.28 24.94 14.76
CA ALA A 17 9.86 26.13 14.13
C ALA A 17 9.04 26.63 12.94
N ARG A 18 8.30 25.75 12.26
CA ARG A 18 7.41 26.11 11.15
C ARG A 18 6.06 26.67 11.64
N ALA A 19 5.64 26.31 12.86
CA ALA A 19 4.44 26.84 13.49
C ALA A 19 4.60 28.28 14.01
N SER A 20 5.85 28.74 14.21
CA SER A 20 6.16 30.09 14.70
C SER A 20 6.44 31.13 13.62
N ILE A 21 6.31 30.77 12.33
CA ILE A 21 6.42 31.75 11.24
C ILE A 21 5.03 32.37 11.05
N GLU A 22 4.91 33.65 11.40
CA GLU A 22 3.66 34.38 11.29
C GLU A 22 3.12 34.31 9.84
N PRO A 23 1.83 33.95 9.67
CA PRO A 23 1.21 33.90 8.36
C PRO A 23 1.12 35.32 7.79
N VAL A 24 1.58 35.51 6.56
CA VAL A 24 1.18 36.66 5.74
C VAL A 24 -0.35 36.69 5.71
N SER A 25 -0.92 37.78 6.21
CA SER A 25 -2.37 38.01 6.24
C SER A 25 -2.93 38.02 4.82
N GLY A 26 -3.50 36.90 4.43
CA GLY A 26 -4.15 36.71 3.14
C GLY A 26 -5.09 35.51 3.26
N ASP A 27 -6.35 35.79 3.54
CA ASP A 27 -7.47 34.85 3.68
C ASP A 27 -7.84 34.12 2.37
N ASP A 28 -6.87 33.91 1.46
CA ASP A 28 -7.13 33.52 0.07
C ASP A 28 -6.56 32.14 -0.30
N TYR A 29 -5.72 31.53 0.57
CA TYR A 29 -5.05 30.26 0.25
C TYR A 29 -5.41 29.09 1.18
N THR A 30 -6.12 29.35 2.28
CA THR A 30 -6.58 28.33 3.23
C THR A 30 -7.72 27.46 2.70
N PRO A 31 -8.68 27.93 1.88
CA PRO A 31 -9.75 27.08 1.37
C PRO A 31 -9.31 26.16 0.23
N VAL A 32 -8.17 26.45 -0.42
CA VAL A 32 -7.70 25.75 -1.63
C VAL A 32 -6.84 24.53 -1.32
N LYS A 33 -6.21 24.48 -0.14
CA LYS A 33 -5.29 23.37 0.22
C LYS A 33 -6.01 22.11 0.68
N THR A 34 -7.11 22.26 1.39
CA THR A 34 -7.97 21.18 1.86
C THR A 34 -9.36 21.77 2.05
N PRO A 35 -10.39 21.30 1.33
CA PRO A 35 -11.75 21.73 1.60
C PRO A 35 -12.06 21.46 3.07
N GLY A 36 -12.31 22.51 3.86
CA GLY A 36 -12.57 22.39 5.30
C GLY A 36 -13.76 21.48 5.61
N ASP A 37 -14.67 21.32 4.64
CA ASP A 37 -15.84 20.45 4.72
C ASP A 37 -15.49 18.95 4.62
N LEU A 38 -14.25 18.59 4.24
CA LEU A 38 -13.79 17.20 4.18
C LEU A 38 -13.01 16.78 5.42
N GLU A 39 -12.31 17.68 6.11
CA GLU A 39 -11.48 17.33 7.28
C GLU A 39 -12.03 17.78 8.63
N ALA A 40 -13.12 18.56 8.65
CA ALA A 40 -13.79 18.79 9.91
C ALA A 40 -14.32 17.45 10.44
N ASP A 41 -14.05 17.19 11.71
CA ASP A 41 -14.61 16.16 12.58
C ASP A 41 -16.17 16.19 12.67
N THR A 42 -16.79 17.11 11.93
CA THR A 42 -18.24 17.22 11.66
C THR A 42 -18.67 16.78 10.24
N ALA A 43 -17.74 16.47 9.34
CA ALA A 43 -18.06 15.81 8.07
C ALA A 43 -18.46 14.35 8.37
N PRO A 44 -19.57 13.85 7.82
CA PRO A 44 -20.10 12.52 8.17
C PRO A 44 -19.09 11.39 7.96
N ASP A 45 -18.11 11.59 7.07
CA ASP A 45 -17.13 10.57 6.65
C ASP A 45 -15.66 10.94 6.96
N GLY A 46 -15.40 12.03 7.70
CA GLY A 46 -14.04 12.40 8.17
C GLY A 46 -12.95 12.48 7.08
N GLY A 47 -13.34 12.79 5.85
CA GLY A 47 -12.42 12.92 4.72
C GLY A 47 -12.09 11.63 3.98
N ALA A 48 -12.81 10.53 4.27
CA ALA A 48 -12.67 9.29 3.53
C ALA A 48 -13.24 9.41 2.10
N LEU A 49 -12.47 8.97 1.08
CA LEU A 49 -12.91 8.95 -0.32
C LEU A 49 -13.96 7.85 -0.61
N ARG A 50 -14.16 6.92 0.33
CA ARG A 50 -15.21 5.90 0.31
C ARG A 50 -15.78 5.78 1.72
N GLU A 51 -17.07 5.47 1.80
CA GLU A 51 -17.73 5.14 3.07
C GLU A 51 -17.01 3.94 3.71
N GLY A 52 -16.48 4.14 4.91
CA GLY A 52 -15.64 3.15 5.59
C GLY A 52 -14.73 3.80 6.62
N GLY A 53 -15.03 3.60 7.90
CA GLY A 53 -14.17 4.02 9.00
C GLY A 53 -12.86 3.23 9.09
N ALA A 54 -12.08 3.49 10.14
CA ALA A 54 -10.83 2.78 10.39
C ALA A 54 -11.02 1.25 10.43
N LEU A 55 -10.19 0.53 9.69
CA LEU A 55 -10.30 -0.91 9.54
C LEU A 55 -9.85 -1.64 10.83
N VAL A 56 -10.66 -2.58 11.31
CA VAL A 56 -10.33 -3.39 12.50
C VAL A 56 -9.53 -4.61 12.08
N TYR A 57 -8.20 -4.58 12.21
CA TYR A 57 -7.31 -5.66 11.73
C TYR A 57 -7.57 -7.05 12.34
N THR A 58 -8.25 -7.13 13.48
CA THR A 58 -8.63 -8.39 14.13
C THR A 58 -9.98 -8.94 13.67
N SER A 59 -10.68 -8.26 12.75
CA SER A 59 -11.94 -8.73 12.19
C SER A 59 -11.73 -10.04 11.41
N PRO A 60 -12.66 -11.01 11.50
CA PRO A 60 -12.53 -12.29 10.81
C PRO A 60 -12.41 -12.15 9.29
N GLU A 61 -13.03 -11.13 8.70
CA GLU A 61 -12.97 -10.84 7.26
C GLU A 61 -11.53 -10.50 6.83
N ILE A 62 -10.85 -9.64 7.57
CA ILE A 62 -9.47 -9.20 7.25
C ILE A 62 -8.49 -10.31 7.50
N LEU A 63 -8.67 -11.10 8.56
CA LEU A 63 -7.87 -12.29 8.81
C LEU A 63 -8.04 -13.34 7.70
N ALA A 64 -9.26 -13.51 7.17
CA ALA A 64 -9.51 -14.40 6.04
C ALA A 64 -8.81 -13.91 4.76
N PHE A 65 -8.85 -12.60 4.47
CA PHE A 65 -8.12 -12.02 3.33
C PHE A 65 -6.59 -12.16 3.47
N LEU A 66 -6.05 -11.93 4.67
CA LEU A 66 -4.62 -12.13 4.95
C LEU A 66 -4.21 -13.59 4.78
N PHE A 67 -5.03 -14.53 5.27
CA PHE A 67 -4.80 -15.95 5.09
C PHE A 67 -4.83 -16.35 3.62
N GLN A 68 -5.79 -15.83 2.84
CA GLN A 68 -5.85 -16.07 1.40
C GLN A 68 -4.56 -15.60 0.70
N TYR A 69 -4.04 -14.42 1.06
CA TYR A 69 -2.77 -13.93 0.51
C TYR A 69 -1.58 -14.80 0.91
N ALA A 70 -1.55 -15.28 2.15
CA ALA A 70 -0.51 -16.21 2.62
C ALA A 70 -0.53 -17.52 1.83
N VAL A 71 -1.71 -18.10 1.58
CA VAL A 71 -1.87 -19.31 0.77
C VAL A 71 -1.38 -19.09 -0.66
N VAL A 72 -1.73 -17.96 -1.28
CA VAL A 72 -1.21 -17.61 -2.62
C VAL A 72 0.32 -17.54 -2.60
N GLY A 73 0.93 -16.97 -1.55
CA GLY A 73 2.37 -16.94 -1.36
C GLY A 73 3.00 -18.34 -1.28
N VAL A 74 2.39 -19.27 -0.53
CA VAL A 74 2.84 -20.66 -0.43
C VAL A 74 2.76 -21.38 -1.77
N VAL A 75 1.66 -21.21 -2.51
CA VAL A 75 1.46 -21.84 -3.83
C VAL A 75 2.46 -21.30 -4.85
N LEU A 76 2.64 -19.97 -4.92
CA LEU A 76 3.59 -19.35 -5.83
C LEU A 76 5.03 -19.73 -5.49
N GLY A 77 5.40 -19.70 -4.21
CA GLY A 77 6.73 -20.10 -3.75
C GLY A 77 7.02 -21.59 -4.03
N GLY A 78 6.09 -22.46 -3.68
CA GLY A 78 6.20 -23.91 -3.89
C GLY A 78 6.30 -24.27 -5.37
N THR A 79 5.46 -23.67 -6.22
CA THR A 79 5.48 -23.93 -7.66
C THR A 79 6.82 -23.52 -8.29
N ASN A 80 7.38 -22.37 -7.91
CA ASN A 80 8.70 -21.94 -8.37
C ASN A 80 9.82 -22.87 -7.88
N ALA A 81 9.77 -23.33 -6.62
CA ALA A 81 10.77 -24.23 -6.06
C ALA A 81 10.74 -25.62 -6.72
N ILE A 82 9.56 -26.12 -7.09
CA ILE A 82 9.40 -27.45 -7.73
C ILE A 82 9.73 -27.40 -9.23
N GLY A 83 9.57 -26.25 -9.89
CA GLY A 83 9.74 -26.13 -11.34
C GLY A 83 11.09 -26.65 -11.86
N TYR A 84 12.20 -26.30 -11.20
CA TYR A 84 13.54 -26.74 -11.61
C TYR A 84 13.78 -28.26 -11.44
N PRO A 85 13.62 -28.86 -10.24
CA PRO A 85 13.82 -30.30 -10.08
C PRO A 85 12.84 -31.12 -10.92
N PHE A 86 11.62 -30.65 -11.12
CA PHE A 86 10.64 -31.37 -11.94
C PHE A 86 10.95 -31.29 -13.43
N LEU A 87 11.15 -30.09 -13.98
CA LEU A 87 11.30 -29.92 -15.43
C LEU A 87 12.74 -30.19 -15.91
N THR A 88 13.75 -29.77 -15.14
CA THR A 88 15.15 -29.94 -15.53
C THR A 88 15.75 -31.24 -15.00
N ALA A 89 15.52 -31.61 -13.73
CA ALA A 89 16.15 -32.82 -13.19
C ALA A 89 15.41 -34.12 -13.59
N TYR A 90 14.09 -34.14 -13.73
CA TYR A 90 13.34 -35.33 -14.14
C TYR A 90 13.14 -35.40 -15.66
N TYR A 91 12.59 -34.35 -16.28
CA TYR A 91 12.32 -34.35 -17.73
C TYR A 91 13.52 -33.93 -18.60
N GLN A 92 14.65 -33.55 -17.99
CA GLN A 92 15.87 -33.16 -18.71
C GLN A 92 15.64 -31.99 -19.68
N LEU A 93 14.73 -31.07 -19.33
CA LEU A 93 14.41 -29.94 -20.19
C LEU A 93 15.60 -28.96 -20.25
N PRO A 94 16.03 -28.55 -21.45
CA PRO A 94 17.08 -27.55 -21.62
C PRO A 94 16.76 -26.24 -20.87
N PRO A 95 17.72 -25.65 -20.13
CA PRO A 95 17.48 -24.43 -19.35
C PRO A 95 17.07 -23.21 -20.19
N ASN A 96 17.50 -23.16 -21.46
CA ASN A 96 17.11 -22.09 -22.38
C ASN A 96 15.60 -22.09 -22.64
N ILE A 97 15.00 -23.26 -22.87
CA ILE A 97 13.55 -23.41 -23.07
C ILE A 97 12.81 -23.08 -21.78
N LEU A 98 13.30 -23.56 -20.62
CA LEU A 98 12.69 -23.27 -19.32
C LEU A 98 12.66 -21.76 -19.04
N ASN A 99 13.75 -21.05 -19.32
CA ASN A 99 13.84 -19.62 -19.08
C ASN A 99 12.93 -18.80 -20.02
N SER A 100 12.89 -19.16 -21.30
CA SER A 100 11.99 -18.54 -22.27
C SER A 100 10.52 -18.77 -21.91
N ALA A 101 10.15 -19.99 -21.50
CA ALA A 101 8.80 -20.32 -21.05
C ALA A 101 8.43 -19.59 -19.75
N GLY A 102 9.34 -19.50 -18.79
CA GLY A 102 9.13 -18.77 -17.53
C GLY A 102 8.91 -17.26 -17.75
N THR A 103 9.63 -16.66 -18.69
CA THR A 103 9.42 -15.27 -19.10
C THR A 103 8.03 -15.07 -19.71
N LEU A 104 7.59 -16.00 -20.56
CA LEU A 104 6.26 -15.94 -21.20
C LEU A 104 5.12 -16.08 -20.16
N MET A 105 5.29 -16.94 -19.16
CA MET A 105 4.36 -17.04 -18.03
C MET A 105 4.33 -15.77 -17.18
N THR A 106 5.48 -15.13 -16.98
CA THR A 106 5.57 -13.85 -16.26
C THR A 106 4.88 -12.71 -17.02
N LEU A 107 4.85 -12.76 -18.35
CA LEU A 107 4.05 -11.82 -19.15
C LEU A 107 2.55 -11.96 -18.88
N GLY A 108 2.08 -13.17 -18.55
CA GLY A 108 0.72 -13.42 -18.07
C GLY A 108 0.34 -12.57 -16.85
N TRP A 109 1.28 -12.32 -15.93
CA TRP A 109 1.07 -11.47 -14.76
C TRP A 109 0.77 -10.01 -15.10
N SER A 110 1.15 -9.53 -16.29
CA SER A 110 0.81 -8.19 -16.77
C SER A 110 -0.69 -8.04 -17.06
N PHE A 111 -1.40 -9.12 -17.36
CA PHE A 111 -2.84 -9.07 -17.65
C PHE A 111 -3.71 -8.74 -16.43
N LYS A 112 -3.15 -8.81 -15.21
CA LYS A 112 -3.89 -8.44 -13.98
C LYS A 112 -4.47 -7.03 -14.02
N VAL A 113 -3.84 -6.12 -14.76
CA VAL A 113 -4.32 -4.73 -14.90
C VAL A 113 -5.68 -4.69 -15.60
N PHE A 114 -5.88 -5.54 -16.62
CA PHE A 114 -7.17 -5.65 -17.30
C PHE A 114 -8.24 -6.29 -16.41
N PHE A 115 -7.87 -7.34 -15.67
CA PHE A 115 -8.80 -7.91 -14.67
C PHE A 115 -9.13 -6.92 -13.56
N GLY A 116 -8.18 -6.10 -13.13
CA GLY A 116 -8.42 -4.98 -12.21
C GLY A 116 -9.46 -4.03 -12.78
N MET A 117 -9.25 -3.53 -14.01
CA MET A 117 -10.22 -2.64 -14.67
C MET A 117 -11.62 -3.27 -14.84
N LEU A 118 -11.71 -4.58 -15.06
CA LEU A 118 -13.00 -5.28 -15.20
C LEU A 118 -13.71 -5.54 -13.87
N THR A 119 -12.97 -5.61 -12.76
CA THR A 119 -13.51 -5.97 -11.43
C THR A 119 -13.70 -4.77 -10.51
N ASP A 120 -13.17 -3.60 -10.89
CA ASP A 120 -13.28 -2.34 -10.15
C ASP A 120 -14.63 -1.62 -10.35
N CYS A 121 -15.53 -2.20 -11.16
CA CYS A 121 -16.90 -1.75 -11.40
C CYS A 121 -17.91 -2.75 -10.79
#